data_AF-A3J0T7-F1
#
_entry.id   AF-A3J0T7-F1
#
_cell.length_a   1.000
_cell.length_b   1.000
_cell.length_c   1.000
_cell.angle_alpha   90.00
_cell.angle_beta   90.00
_cell.angle_gamma   90.00
#
_symmetry.space_group_name_H-M   'P 1'
#
loop_
_entity.id
_entity.type
_entity.pdbx_description
1 polymer ?
#
loop_
_entity_poly.entity_id
_entity_poly.type
_entity_poly.pdbx_seq_one_letter_code
_entity_poly.pdbx_strand_id
1 'polypeptide(L)'
;MNKLFLSIVFLLIGSYINAQEVEIKNDKVLLDGNPILKYEKINILQHSFYSLESDDEILLFKWHDNETSEYSDDDYIILNFLLEKTKVETTSVEHVIAGIGMNSKKNMQKLVKWLLKEKVLDAKGKHKS
;
A
#
# COMPACT_ATOMS: atom_id res chain seq x y z
N MET A 1 -32.94 -36.35 1.50
CA MET A 1 -32.50 -35.14 2.26
C MET A 1 -31.04 -34.72 2.03
N ASN A 2 -30.25 -35.37 1.16
CA ASN A 2 -28.79 -35.13 1.15
C ASN A 2 -28.27 -34.13 0.10
N LYS A 3 -29.08 -33.68 -0.87
CA LYS A 3 -28.61 -32.78 -1.95
C LYS A 3 -28.72 -31.29 -1.58
N LEU A 4 -29.77 -30.92 -0.83
CA LEU A 4 -30.01 -29.55 -0.38
C LEU A 4 -29.00 -29.11 0.69
N PHE A 5 -28.58 -30.03 1.56
CA PHE A 5 -27.58 -29.78 2.58
C PHE A 5 -26.19 -29.51 1.96
N LEU A 6 -25.81 -30.26 0.90
CA LEU A 6 -24.55 -30.04 0.19
C LEU A 6 -24.48 -28.66 -0.48
N SER A 7 -25.58 -28.17 -1.08
CA SER A 7 -25.62 -26.84 -1.70
C SER A 7 -25.46 -25.71 -0.69
N ILE A 8 -26.00 -25.85 0.53
CA ILE A 8 -25.87 -24.85 1.59
C ILE A 8 -24.43 -24.80 2.11
N VAL A 9 -23.77 -25.95 2.26
CA VAL A 9 -22.36 -26.01 2.66
C VAL A 9 -21.45 -25.38 1.61
N PHE A 10 -21.71 -25.59 0.31
CA PHE A 10 -20.92 -24.99 -0.77
C PHE A 10 -21.03 -23.46 -0.83
N LEU A 11 -22.21 -22.90 -0.50
CA LEU A 11 -22.44 -21.45 -0.41
C LEU A 11 -21.71 -20.80 0.78
N LEU A 12 -21.54 -21.52 1.90
CA LEU A 12 -20.87 -21.00 3.09
C LEU A 12 -19.35 -20.97 2.95
N ILE A 13 -18.75 -21.89 2.19
CA ILE A 13 -17.29 -21.91 1.93
C ILE A 13 -16.87 -20.80 0.96
N GLY A 14 -17.78 -20.39 0.05
CA GLY A 14 -17.52 -19.32 -0.93
C GLY A 14 -17.40 -17.91 -0.36
N SER A 15 -17.73 -17.70 0.92
CA SER A 15 -17.74 -16.37 1.56
C SER A 15 -16.38 -15.93 2.12
N TYR A 16 -15.38 -16.82 2.14
CA TYR A 16 -14.01 -16.47 2.57
C TYR A 16 -13.18 -15.89 1.42
N ILE A 17 -13.77 -15.02 0.61
CA ILE A 17 -13.01 -14.17 -0.30
C ILE A 17 -12.33 -13.11 0.58
N ASN A 18 -11.24 -13.52 1.23
CA ASN A 18 -10.44 -12.66 2.09
C ASN A 18 -9.91 -11.49 1.24
N ALA A 19 -10.56 -10.34 1.34
CA ALA A 19 -10.00 -9.11 0.84
C ALA A 19 -8.82 -8.76 1.76
N GLN A 20 -7.59 -8.95 1.28
CA GLN A 20 -6.37 -8.62 2.04
C GLN A 20 -6.49 -7.22 2.66
N GLU A 21 -6.42 -7.19 3.99
CA GLU A 21 -6.51 -5.98 4.79
C GLU A 21 -5.10 -5.45 5.04
N VAL A 22 -4.88 -4.19 4.64
CA VAL A 22 -3.62 -3.49 4.92
C VAL A 22 -3.89 -2.42 5.97
N GLU A 23 -3.29 -2.60 7.14
CA GLU A 23 -3.35 -1.64 8.25
C GLU A 23 -2.00 -0.97 8.47
N ILE A 24 -1.98 0.30 8.85
CA ILE A 24 -0.81 0.89 9.49
C ILE A 24 -1.11 1.03 10.98
N LYS A 25 -0.28 0.51 11.87
CA LYS A 25 -0.49 0.63 13.32
C LYS A 25 0.85 0.54 14.05
N ASN A 26 1.06 1.44 15.01
CA ASN A 26 2.30 1.50 15.82
C ASN A 26 3.56 1.42 14.94
N ASP A 27 3.64 2.30 13.94
CA ASP A 27 4.78 2.42 13.02
C ASP A 27 5.13 1.14 12.23
N LYS A 28 4.11 0.31 12.01
CA LYS A 28 4.19 -0.91 11.20
C LYS A 28 3.07 -0.96 10.19
N VAL A 29 3.37 -1.55 9.05
CA VAL A 29 2.37 -2.01 8.08
C VAL A 29 2.03 -3.45 8.41
N LEU A 30 0.74 -3.75 8.53
CA LEU A 30 0.22 -5.08 8.77
C LEU A 30 -0.59 -5.55 7.57
N LEU A 31 -0.35 -6.79 7.17
CA LEU A 31 -1.15 -7.53 6.20
C LEU A 31 -1.95 -8.59 6.96
N ASP A 32 -3.26 -8.44 6.98
CA ASP A 32 -4.18 -9.31 7.72
C ASP A 32 -3.74 -9.47 9.20
N GLY A 33 -3.32 -8.37 9.82
CA GLY A 33 -2.84 -8.33 11.21
C GLY A 33 -1.38 -8.79 11.42
N ASN A 34 -0.70 -9.30 10.38
CA ASN A 34 0.71 -9.69 10.47
C ASN A 34 1.61 -8.55 10.03
N PRO A 35 2.62 -8.13 10.81
CA PRO A 35 3.52 -7.06 10.40
C PRO A 35 4.37 -7.51 9.20
N ILE A 36 4.43 -6.67 8.17
CA ILE A 36 5.22 -6.92 6.95
C ILE A 36 6.30 -5.85 6.69
N LEU A 37 6.09 -4.62 7.16
CA LEU A 37 7.04 -3.50 6.98
C LEU A 37 7.03 -2.62 8.23
N LYS A 38 8.12 -1.89 8.46
CA LYS A 38 8.08 -0.69 9.31
C LYS A 38 7.59 0.48 8.47
N TYR A 39 6.91 1.41 9.12
CA TYR A 39 6.36 2.61 8.49
C TYR A 39 6.82 3.84 9.26
N GLU A 40 7.34 4.82 8.53
CA GLU A 40 7.73 6.11 9.09
C GLU A 40 7.04 7.23 8.31
N LYS A 41 6.38 8.12 9.05
CA LYS A 41 5.89 9.39 8.50
C LYS A 41 6.94 10.47 8.73
N ILE A 42 7.74 10.77 7.70
CA ILE A 42 8.75 11.83 7.76
C ILE A 42 8.04 13.20 7.88
N ASN A 43 7.09 13.47 6.99
CA ASN A 43 6.24 14.67 7.05
C ASN A 43 4.89 14.43 6.35
N ILE A 44 4.16 15.49 5.97
CA ILE A 44 2.85 15.36 5.31
C ILE A 44 2.98 14.81 3.89
N LEU A 45 4.09 15.11 3.21
CA LEU A 45 4.34 14.80 1.81
C LEU A 45 5.29 13.61 1.62
N GLN A 46 5.99 13.17 2.67
CA GLN A 46 7.01 12.12 2.58
C GLN A 46 6.80 11.01 3.60
N HIS A 47 6.90 9.77 3.11
CA HIS A 47 6.67 8.55 3.86
C HIS A 47 7.67 7.46 3.46
N SER A 48 8.22 6.75 4.44
CA SER A 48 9.19 5.68 4.23
C SER A 48 8.69 4.34 4.74
N PHE A 49 9.10 3.28 4.05
CA PHE A 49 8.80 1.91 4.39
C PHE A 49 10.09 1.09 4.46
N TYR A 50 10.26 0.33 5.53
CA TYR A 50 11.50 -0.41 5.78
C TYR A 50 11.24 -1.90 5.97
N SER A 51 12.24 -2.70 5.63
CA SER A 51 12.32 -4.13 5.90
C SER A 51 12.24 -4.40 7.40
N LEU A 52 11.44 -5.40 7.80
CA LEU A 52 11.44 -5.87 9.19
C LEU A 52 12.71 -6.66 9.55
N GLU A 53 13.36 -7.27 8.56
CA GLU A 53 14.50 -8.16 8.76
C GLU A 53 15.83 -7.41 8.78
N SER A 54 16.04 -6.54 7.79
CA SER A 54 17.32 -5.86 7.56
C SER A 54 17.34 -4.40 7.97
N ASP A 55 16.17 -3.81 8.23
CA ASP A 55 15.99 -2.37 8.44
C ASP A 55 16.34 -1.50 7.23
N ASP A 56 16.55 -2.10 6.07
CA ASP A 56 16.76 -1.36 4.83
C ASP A 56 15.49 -0.61 4.43
N GLU A 57 15.64 0.64 3.99
CA GLU A 57 14.56 1.40 3.38
C GLU A 57 14.24 0.81 2.01
N ILE A 58 13.01 0.33 1.85
CA ILE A 58 12.56 -0.35 0.62
C ILE A 58 11.91 0.67 -0.32
N LEU A 59 11.05 1.53 0.23
CA LEU A 59 10.26 2.47 -0.54
C LEU A 59 10.20 3.82 0.16
N LEU A 60 10.54 4.87 -0.59
CA LEU A 60 10.31 6.26 -0.21
C LEU A 60 9.25 6.87 -1.13
N PHE A 61 8.08 7.16 -0.56
CA PHE A 61 7.02 7.92 -1.20
C PHE A 61 7.23 9.42 -0.99
N LYS A 62 7.08 10.21 -2.06
CA LYS A 62 7.01 11.67 -1.98
C LYS A 62 5.85 12.19 -2.81
N TRP A 63 5.10 13.13 -2.24
CA TRP A 63 4.27 14.05 -2.99
C TRP A 63 5.12 15.27 -3.34
N HIS A 64 5.22 15.59 -4.62
CA HIS A 64 5.86 16.80 -5.08
C HIS A 64 4.77 17.84 -5.34
N ASP A 65 4.76 18.87 -4.51
CA ASP A 65 3.97 20.09 -4.69
C ASP A 65 4.89 21.09 -5.41
N ASN A 66 4.47 21.58 -6.58
CA ASN A 66 5.29 22.45 -7.41
C ASN A 66 5.16 23.95 -7.04
N GLU A 67 4.55 24.26 -5.88
CA GLU A 67 4.46 25.59 -5.24
C GLU A 67 3.89 26.72 -6.15
N THR A 68 3.27 26.39 -7.28
CA THR A 68 2.71 27.36 -8.23
C THR A 68 1.20 27.41 -8.07
N SER A 69 0.69 28.49 -7.47
CA SER A 69 -0.66 28.56 -6.86
C SER A 69 -1.86 28.42 -7.81
N GLU A 70 -1.65 28.27 -9.12
CA GLU A 70 -2.74 28.30 -10.11
C GLU A 70 -2.96 26.99 -10.89
N TYR A 71 -2.09 25.98 -10.73
CA TYR A 71 -2.22 24.72 -11.47
C TYR A 71 -1.94 23.50 -10.58
N SER A 72 -3.00 22.90 -10.05
CA SER A 72 -2.94 21.58 -9.38
C SER A 72 -2.60 20.42 -10.33
N ASP A 73 -2.49 20.70 -11.62
CA ASP A 73 -2.23 19.70 -12.67
C ASP A 73 -0.74 19.30 -12.77
N ASP A 74 0.16 20.05 -12.12
CA ASP A 74 1.61 19.81 -12.14
C ASP A 74 2.11 18.99 -10.94
N ASP A 75 1.24 18.67 -9.98
CA ASP A 75 1.58 17.83 -8.84
C ASP A 75 1.78 16.37 -9.27
N TYR A 76 2.83 15.74 -8.75
CA TYR A 76 3.12 14.34 -9.05
C TYR A 76 3.64 13.58 -7.83
N ILE A 77 3.47 12.26 -7.91
CA ILE A 77 3.94 11.30 -6.93
C ILE A 77 5.29 10.76 -7.39
N ILE A 78 6.21 10.63 -6.45
CA ILE A 78 7.49 9.95 -6.64
C ILE A 78 7.52 8.70 -5.75
N LEU A 79 7.79 7.55 -6.35
CA LEU A 79 8.09 6.30 -5.66
C LEU A 79 9.56 5.94 -5.92
N ASN A 80 10.40 5.96 -4.88
CA ASN A 80 11.79 5.52 -4.97
C ASN A 80 11.90 4.12 -4.35
N PHE A 81 12.15 3.11 -5.18
CA PHE A 81 12.48 1.75 -4.79
C PHE A 81 13.99 1.65 -4.62
N LEU A 82 14.46 1.72 -3.37
CA LEU A 82 15.87 2.00 -3.10
C LEU A 82 16.78 0.78 -3.31
N LEU A 83 16.28 -0.42 -3.03
CA LEU A 83 17.03 -1.67 -3.26
C LEU A 83 17.27 -1.90 -4.77
N GLU A 84 16.28 -1.57 -5.59
CA GLU A 84 16.29 -1.70 -7.05
C GLU A 84 16.90 -0.49 -7.75
N LYS A 85 17.22 0.57 -6.99
CA LYS A 85 17.69 1.86 -7.51
C LYS A 85 16.78 2.41 -8.63
N THR A 86 15.48 2.20 -8.46
CA THR A 86 14.46 2.55 -9.45
C THR A 86 13.58 3.67 -8.92
N LYS A 87 13.35 4.70 -9.75
CA LYS A 87 12.48 5.83 -9.45
C LYS A 87 11.32 5.85 -10.43
N VAL A 88 10.11 5.96 -9.91
CA VAL A 88 8.87 6.11 -10.69
C VAL A 88 8.24 7.44 -10.35
N GLU A 89 7.91 8.23 -11.37
CA GLU A 89 7.17 9.48 -11.27
C GLU A 89 5.82 9.31 -11.95
N THR A 90 4.74 9.74 -11.30
CA THR A 90 3.39 9.56 -11.84
C THR A 90 2.44 10.65 -11.38
N THR A 91 1.57 11.10 -12.28
CA THR A 91 0.40 11.92 -11.98
C THR A 91 -0.84 11.08 -11.66
N SER A 92 -0.77 9.75 -11.85
CA SER A 92 -1.88 8.85 -11.50
C SER A 92 -1.98 8.70 -9.99
N VAL A 93 -2.89 9.48 -9.42
CA VAL A 93 -3.20 9.48 -7.98
C VAL A 93 -4.15 8.35 -7.58
N GLU A 94 -4.79 7.68 -8.53
CA GLU A 94 -5.88 6.72 -8.28
C GLU A 94 -5.44 5.48 -7.50
N HIS A 95 -4.15 5.15 -7.55
CA HIS A 95 -3.55 4.04 -6.82
C HIS A 95 -3.07 4.42 -5.41
N VAL A 96 -3.03 5.72 -5.09
CA VAL A 96 -2.48 6.23 -3.82
C VAL A 96 -3.53 6.97 -3.00
N ILE A 97 -4.34 7.84 -3.60
CA ILE A 97 -5.30 8.66 -2.85
C ILE A 97 -6.55 7.84 -2.49
N ALA A 98 -6.83 7.74 -1.20
CA ALA A 98 -7.99 7.05 -0.64
C ALA A 98 -9.10 8.05 -0.27
N GLY A 99 -9.97 8.38 -1.23
CA GLY A 99 -11.16 9.22 -1.01
C GLY A 99 -10.88 10.71 -1.07
N ILE A 100 -11.77 11.51 -0.47
CA ILE A 100 -11.69 12.98 -0.44
C ILE A 100 -10.82 13.40 0.74
N GLY A 101 -9.61 13.89 0.47
CA GLY A 101 -8.69 14.47 1.45
C GLY A 101 -7.33 13.76 1.59
N MET A 102 -6.32 14.51 2.06
CA MET A 102 -4.93 14.06 2.26
C MET A 102 -4.77 13.22 3.54
N ASN A 103 -5.59 12.18 3.75
CA ASN A 103 -5.36 11.26 4.88
C ASN A 103 -4.13 10.38 4.57
N SER A 104 -2.95 10.92 4.90
CA SER A 104 -1.65 10.30 4.67
C SER A 104 -1.62 8.81 5.03
N LYS A 105 -2.18 8.41 6.18
CA LYS A 105 -2.21 7.01 6.60
C LYS A 105 -3.05 6.13 5.68
N LYS A 106 -4.28 6.53 5.37
CA LYS A 106 -5.17 5.76 4.46
C LYS A 106 -4.61 5.69 3.04
N ASN A 107 -3.97 6.77 2.59
CA ASN A 107 -3.31 6.82 1.28
C ASN A 107 -2.14 5.82 1.23
N MET A 108 -1.32 5.79 2.27
CA MET A 108 -0.21 4.84 2.38
C MET A 108 -0.68 3.39 2.47
N GLN A 109 -1.77 3.12 3.20
CA GLN A 109 -2.40 1.79 3.21
C GLN A 109 -2.88 1.37 1.80
N LYS A 110 -3.48 2.30 1.05
CA LYS A 110 -3.95 2.05 -0.32
C LYS A 110 -2.78 1.80 -1.28
N LEU A 111 -1.72 2.61 -1.19
CA LEU A 111 -0.48 2.42 -1.95
C LEU A 111 0.10 1.02 -1.71
N VAL A 112 0.33 0.63 -0.45
CA VAL A 112 0.87 -0.70 -0.13
C VAL A 112 -0.04 -1.81 -0.65
N LYS A 113 -1.36 -1.68 -0.48
CA LYS A 113 -2.32 -2.65 -1.00
C LYS A 113 -2.22 -2.81 -2.51
N TRP A 114 -1.99 -1.71 -3.24
CA TRP A 114 -1.76 -1.75 -4.68
C TRP A 114 -0.44 -2.45 -5.02
N LEU A 115 0.66 -2.13 -4.33
CA LEU A 115 1.97 -2.78 -4.56
C LEU A 115 1.93 -4.29 -4.29
N LEU A 116 1.19 -4.74 -3.27
CA LEU A 116 0.95 -6.17 -3.00
C LEU A 116 0.12 -6.82 -4.10
N LYS A 117 -0.93 -6.14 -4.58
CA LYS A 117 -1.81 -6.63 -5.65
C LYS A 117 -1.04 -6.82 -6.97
N GLU A 118 -0.19 -5.86 -7.32
CA GLU A 118 0.64 -5.90 -8.53
C GLU A 118 1.92 -6.74 -8.34
N LYS A 119 2.09 -7.37 -7.16
CA LYS A 119 3.23 -8.22 -6.80
C LYS A 119 4.58 -7.52 -6.86
N VAL A 120 4.60 -6.19 -6.70
CA VAL A 120 5.82 -5.41 -6.47
C VAL A 120 6.38 -5.74 -5.09
N LEU A 121 5.49 -5.91 -4.11
CA LEU A 121 5.80 -6.44 -2.79
C LEU A 121 5.20 -7.83 -2.62
N ASP A 122 5.90 -8.72 -1.93
CA ASP A 122 5.37 -10.02 -1.51
C ASP A 122 4.65 -9.94 -0.14
N ALA A 123 4.05 -11.06 0.29
CA ALA A 123 3.32 -11.15 1.55
C ALA A 123 4.21 -10.98 2.81
N LYS A 124 5.53 -10.89 2.65
CA LYS A 124 6.50 -10.58 3.71
C LYS A 124 7.03 -9.14 3.62
N GLY A 125 6.51 -8.34 2.70
CA GLY A 125 6.96 -6.97 2.46
C GLY A 125 8.29 -6.88 1.69
N LYS A 126 8.77 -7.98 1.08
CA LYS A 126 9.98 -7.94 0.25
C LYS A 126 9.65 -7.53 -1.17
N HIS A 127 10.54 -6.77 -1.80
CA HIS A 127 10.40 -6.46 -3.21
C HIS A 127 10.58 -7.72 -4.06
N LYS A 128 9.73 -7.91 -5.05
CA LYS A 128 9.78 -9.04 -5.97
C LYS A 128 10.14 -8.53 -7.36
N SER A 129 11.41 -8.73 -7.74
CA SER A 129 11.91 -8.49 -9.10
C SER A 129 11.47 -9.59 -10.07
#